data_AF-A0A7V5V6L2-F1
#
_entry.id   AF-A0A7V5V6L2-F1
#
_cell.length_a   1.000
_cell.length_b   1.000
_cell.length_c   1.000
_cell.angle_alpha   90.00
_cell.angle_beta   90.00
_cell.angle_gamma   90.00
#
_symmetry.space_group_name_H-M   'P 1'
#
loop_
_entity.id
_entity.type
_entity.pdbx_description
1 polymer ?
#
loop_
_entity_poly.entity_id
_entity_poly.type
_entity_poly.pdbx_seq_one_letter_code
_entity_poly.pdbx_strand_id
1 'polypeptide(L)'
;MTKRKYSILLLITLFLSGCAARETLSVRQPDALKDVEISYENKDLLPAPVSTYRLTSGDVLRLEATPRQINSRQFLIERGDSLRISFNFEDNNYHIMAGDRISIFLQRNSPLNRETTVRMDGRITLPSVGEVMAEGKTPLELKKILTRQFLKKVRDVNVSVSVLQSNMAPFTQMNGEYMVLPDGTISLPVLGIYKAQGMPLESLAAKIAQTVKEKYHNKFHVSVSAQNLAINRLQ
;
A
#
# COMPACT_ATOMS: atom_id res chain seq x y z
N MET A 1 -14.54 55.57 64.14
CA MET A 1 -14.81 54.15 64.46
C MET A 1 -16.01 53.68 63.66
N THR A 2 -16.08 52.36 63.43
CA THR A 2 -17.20 51.53 62.93
C THR A 2 -17.49 51.38 61.42
N LYS A 3 -16.94 50.26 60.92
CA LYS A 3 -17.53 49.15 60.14
C LYS A 3 -17.71 49.25 58.61
N ARG A 4 -16.75 48.57 57.94
CA ARG A 4 -16.86 47.90 56.62
C ARG A 4 -18.16 47.10 56.47
N LYS A 5 -18.75 47.15 55.26
CA LYS A 5 -19.50 46.04 54.65
C LYS A 5 -19.02 45.88 53.21
N TYR A 6 -18.45 44.72 52.91
CA TYR A 6 -18.15 44.26 51.56
C TYR A 6 -19.45 43.80 50.90
N SER A 7 -19.73 44.25 49.68
CA SER A 7 -20.76 43.65 48.82
C SER A 7 -20.05 43.11 47.59
N ILE A 8 -19.96 41.78 47.52
CA ILE A 8 -19.40 41.02 46.41
C ILE A 8 -20.47 41.00 45.32
N LEU A 9 -20.23 41.72 44.21
CA LEU A 9 -21.07 41.63 43.02
C LEU A 9 -20.47 40.58 42.07
N LEU A 10 -21.17 39.45 41.99
CA LEU A 10 -20.85 38.31 41.14
C LEU A 10 -21.69 38.37 39.85
N LEU A 11 -21.00 38.14 38.72
CA LEU A 11 -21.49 37.52 37.48
C LEU A 11 -22.41 38.33 36.55
N ILE A 12 -21.97 38.49 35.29
CA ILE A 12 -22.44 37.72 34.12
C ILE A 12 -21.65 38.24 32.91
N THR A 13 -20.66 37.48 32.44
CA THR A 13 -20.05 37.68 31.13
C THR A 13 -20.97 37.07 30.09
N LEU A 14 -21.60 37.93 29.30
CA LEU A 14 -22.34 37.56 28.09
C LEU A 14 -21.33 36.96 27.09
N PHE A 15 -21.27 35.64 26.98
CA PHE A 15 -20.72 35.00 25.79
C PHE A 15 -21.73 35.26 24.67
N LEU A 16 -21.53 36.34 23.90
CA LEU A 16 -22.12 36.44 22.59
C LEU A 16 -21.49 35.34 21.73
N SER A 17 -22.16 34.20 21.68
CA SER A 17 -22.02 33.23 20.60
C SER A 17 -22.49 33.91 19.31
N GLY A 18 -21.64 34.74 18.73
CA GLY A 18 -21.78 35.16 17.35
C GLY A 18 -21.60 33.94 16.47
N CYS A 19 -22.71 33.30 16.08
CA CYS A 19 -22.73 32.48 14.87
C CYS A 19 -22.44 33.43 13.71
N ALA A 20 -21.16 33.58 13.35
CA ALA A 20 -20.79 34.12 12.05
C ALA A 20 -21.26 33.10 11.01
N ALA A 21 -22.46 33.32 10.46
CA ALA A 21 -22.92 32.59 9.30
C ALA A 21 -21.87 32.82 8.19
N ARG A 22 -21.26 31.72 7.74
CA ARG A 22 -20.27 31.73 6.67
C ARG A 22 -21.02 32.09 5.39
N GLU A 23 -20.97 33.35 4.98
CA GLU A 23 -21.55 33.78 3.70
C GLU A 23 -20.65 33.26 2.58
N THR A 24 -21.12 32.24 1.87
CA THR A 24 -20.40 31.64 0.73
C THR A 24 -21.12 31.96 -0.58
N LEU A 25 -20.33 32.22 -1.62
CA LEU A 25 -20.84 32.37 -2.99
C LEU A 25 -20.96 30.96 -3.59
N SER A 26 -22.16 30.62 -4.07
CA SER A 26 -22.40 29.38 -4.81
C SER A 26 -22.37 29.68 -6.31
N VAL A 27 -21.54 28.94 -7.05
CA VAL A 27 -21.60 28.95 -8.52
C VAL A 27 -22.47 27.79 -8.95
N ARG A 28 -23.65 28.11 -9.51
CA ARG A 28 -24.51 27.15 -10.19
C ARG A 28 -24.00 26.93 -11.61
N GLN A 29 -23.53 25.72 -11.88
CA GLN A 29 -23.26 25.26 -13.23
C GLN A 29 -24.54 24.59 -13.77
N PRO A 30 -25.01 24.87 -14.99
CA PRO A 30 -26.32 24.38 -15.48
C PRO A 30 -26.49 22.85 -15.44
N ASP A 31 -25.39 22.10 -15.52
CA ASP A 31 -25.37 20.64 -15.60
C ASP A 31 -24.61 19.94 -14.44
N ALA A 32 -24.21 20.67 -13.39
CA ALA A 32 -23.53 20.07 -12.24
C ALA A 32 -24.52 19.75 -11.10
N LEU A 33 -24.48 18.51 -10.60
CA LEU A 33 -25.43 17.99 -9.60
C LEU A 33 -25.29 18.59 -8.19
N LYS A 34 -24.27 19.43 -7.90
CA LYS A 34 -24.11 20.15 -6.63
C LYS A 34 -23.43 21.50 -6.82
N ASP A 35 -23.87 22.48 -6.02
CA ASP A 35 -23.26 23.80 -5.93
C ASP A 35 -21.79 23.69 -5.46
N VAL A 36 -20.88 24.39 -6.15
CA VAL A 36 -19.49 24.55 -5.71
C VAL A 36 -19.43 25.69 -4.69
N GLU A 37 -19.01 25.38 -3.46
CA GLU A 37 -18.85 26.39 -2.41
C GLU A 37 -17.51 27.13 -2.61
N ILE A 38 -17.59 28.43 -2.90
CA ILE A 38 -16.41 29.25 -3.08
C ILE A 38 -16.09 29.98 -1.77
N SER A 39 -14.91 29.71 -1.24
CA SER A 39 -14.29 30.50 -0.16
C SER A 39 -13.33 31.50 -0.80
N TYR A 40 -13.37 32.76 -0.35
CA TYR A 40 -12.54 33.83 -0.88
C TYR A 40 -11.78 34.53 0.25
N GLU A 41 -10.52 34.89 -0.01
CA GLU A 41 -9.70 35.74 0.87
C GLU A 41 -9.80 37.19 0.36
N ASN A 42 -9.85 38.18 1.29
CA ASN A 42 -10.04 39.62 1.04
C ASN A 42 -11.49 40.06 0.75
N LYS A 43 -12.44 39.73 1.64
CA LYS A 43 -13.85 40.15 1.57
C LYS A 43 -14.05 41.66 1.43
N ASP A 44 -13.13 42.44 1.99
CA ASP A 44 -13.22 43.91 2.05
C ASP A 44 -12.90 44.58 0.71
N LEU A 45 -12.37 43.83 -0.27
CA LEU A 45 -12.05 44.35 -1.60
C LEU A 45 -13.21 44.20 -2.60
N LEU A 46 -14.28 43.48 -2.22
CA LEU A 46 -15.45 43.32 -3.06
C LEU A 46 -16.42 44.50 -2.82
N PRO A 47 -16.99 45.11 -3.88
CA PRO A 47 -18.06 46.07 -3.73
C PRO A 47 -19.27 45.39 -3.03
N ALA A 48 -19.96 46.14 -2.17
CA ALA A 48 -21.09 45.70 -1.34
C ALA A 48 -22.14 44.86 -2.11
N PRO A 49 -22.90 44.00 -1.41
CA PRO A 49 -23.16 42.60 -1.77
C PRO A 49 -23.75 42.45 -3.17
N VAL A 50 -22.90 42.16 -4.14
CA VAL A 50 -23.31 41.73 -5.47
C VAL A 50 -23.52 40.22 -5.39
N SER A 51 -24.75 39.76 -5.63
CA SER A 51 -25.09 38.33 -5.68
C SER A 51 -24.37 37.56 -6.79
N THR A 52 -23.71 38.28 -7.70
CA THR A 52 -22.99 37.73 -8.84
C THR A 52 -21.72 38.54 -9.10
N TYR A 53 -20.55 37.91 -8.91
CA TYR A 53 -19.26 38.44 -9.33
C TYR A 53 -18.91 37.88 -10.71
N ARG A 54 -18.51 38.75 -11.64
CA ARG A 54 -18.05 38.35 -12.97
C ARG A 54 -16.53 38.37 -12.99
N LEU A 55 -15.92 37.22 -13.28
CA LEU A 55 -14.46 37.11 -13.41
C LEU A 55 -13.94 38.00 -14.53
N THR A 56 -12.86 38.71 -14.26
CA THR A 56 -12.18 39.62 -15.18
C THR A 56 -10.72 39.25 -15.36
N SER A 57 -10.07 39.86 -16.37
CA SER A 57 -8.64 39.71 -16.60
C SER A 57 -7.84 40.33 -15.45
N GLY A 58 -7.17 39.50 -14.65
CA GLY A 58 -6.40 39.91 -13.48
C GLY A 58 -6.79 39.16 -12.21
N ASP A 59 -7.96 38.51 -12.20
CA ASP A 59 -8.40 37.68 -11.09
C ASP A 59 -7.55 36.41 -11.00
N VAL A 60 -7.18 36.05 -9.77
CA VAL A 60 -6.44 34.82 -9.48
C VAL A 60 -7.38 33.84 -8.80
N LEU A 61 -7.70 32.75 -9.48
CA LEU A 61 -8.48 31.65 -8.91
C LEU A 61 -7.55 30.66 -8.22
N ARG A 62 -7.86 30.33 -6.95
CA ARG A 62 -7.22 29.23 -6.23
C ARG A 62 -8.22 28.09 -6.08
N LEU A 63 -7.94 26.97 -6.73
CA LEU A 63 -8.75 25.76 -6.64
C LEU A 63 -8.15 24.84 -5.59
N GLU A 64 -8.86 24.66 -4.48
CA GLU A 64 -8.51 23.68 -3.46
C GLU A 64 -9.47 22.49 -3.56
N ALA A 65 -9.04 21.45 -4.27
CA ALA A 65 -9.78 20.20 -4.33
C ALA A 65 -9.35 19.32 -3.14
N THR A 66 -10.29 19.03 -2.24
CA THR A 66 -10.10 17.93 -1.28
C THR A 66 -10.65 16.65 -1.92
N PRO A 67 -9.78 15.72 -2.38
CA PRO A 67 -10.28 14.50 -2.99
C PRO A 67 -11.11 13.74 -1.94
N ARG A 68 -12.34 13.37 -2.31
CA ARG A 68 -13.21 12.55 -1.47
C ARG A 68 -12.45 11.25 -1.18
N GLN A 69 -12.15 10.99 0.10
CA GLN A 69 -11.54 9.71 0.46
C GLN A 69 -12.47 8.59 0.02
N ILE A 70 -12.01 7.81 -0.95
CA ILE A 70 -12.75 6.65 -1.44
C ILE A 70 -12.70 5.63 -0.31
N ASN A 71 -13.87 5.30 0.25
CA ASN A 71 -13.96 4.20 1.20
C ASN A 71 -13.70 2.88 0.47
N SER A 72 -12.48 2.36 0.60
CA SER A 72 -12.00 1.16 -0.12
C SER A 72 -12.85 -0.09 0.10
N ARG A 73 -13.61 -0.16 1.20
CA ARG A 73 -14.53 -1.28 1.51
C ARG A 73 -15.83 -1.24 0.73
N GLN A 74 -16.29 -0.04 0.39
CA GLN A 74 -17.52 0.18 -0.36
C GLN A 74 -17.24 0.42 -1.86
N PHE A 75 -15.97 0.66 -2.21
CA PHE A 75 -15.57 0.75 -3.60
C PHE A 75 -15.58 -0.63 -4.25
N LEU A 76 -16.62 -0.90 -5.03
CA LEU A 76 -16.63 -2.01 -5.95
C LEU A 76 -15.82 -1.63 -7.18
N ILE A 77 -15.03 -2.56 -7.70
CA ILE A 77 -14.24 -2.36 -8.92
C ILE A 77 -15.14 -2.53 -10.16
N GLU A 78 -14.93 -1.70 -11.18
CA GLU A 78 -15.63 -1.75 -12.45
C GLU A 78 -14.65 -1.75 -13.63
N ARG A 79 -15.20 -1.97 -14.82
CA ARG A 79 -14.44 -2.00 -16.08
C ARG A 79 -13.90 -0.60 -16.36
N GLY A 80 -12.66 -0.51 -16.83
CA GLY A 80 -12.02 0.76 -17.14
C GLY A 80 -11.42 1.49 -15.94
N ASP A 81 -11.57 0.99 -14.72
CA ASP A 81 -10.86 1.53 -13.56
C ASP A 81 -9.35 1.26 -13.68
N SER A 82 -8.53 2.25 -13.31
CA SER A 82 -7.10 2.06 -13.12
C SER A 82 -6.79 1.83 -11.65
N LEU A 83 -6.28 0.64 -11.35
CA LEU A 83 -5.90 0.20 -10.02
C LEU A 83 -4.38 0.29 -9.86
N ARG A 84 -3.92 0.99 -8.82
CA ARG A 84 -2.53 0.87 -8.37
C ARG A 84 -2.42 -0.30 -7.41
N ILE A 85 -1.52 -1.23 -7.72
CA ILE A 85 -1.23 -2.39 -6.88
C ILE A 85 0.21 -2.29 -6.42
N SER A 86 0.43 -2.48 -5.13
CA SER A 86 1.77 -2.55 -4.56
C SER A 86 1.94 -3.78 -3.66
N PHE A 87 3.08 -4.43 -3.78
CA PHE A 87 3.53 -5.58 -3.03
C PHE A 87 4.69 -5.13 -2.13
N ASN A 88 4.49 -5.23 -0.83
CA ASN A 88 5.52 -4.94 0.16
C ASN A 88 5.81 -6.21 0.95
N PHE A 89 7.07 -6.62 1.00
CA PHE A 89 7.45 -7.84 1.70
C PHE A 89 7.40 -7.64 3.22
N GLU A 90 6.83 -8.61 3.95
CA GLU A 90 6.83 -8.63 5.41
C GLU A 90 8.06 -9.39 5.92
N ASP A 91 9.08 -8.63 6.35
CA ASP A 91 10.47 -9.08 6.55
C ASP A 91 10.68 -10.18 7.62
N ASN A 92 9.66 -10.46 8.44
CA ASN A 92 9.84 -11.29 9.62
C ASN A 92 9.97 -12.80 9.34
N ASN A 93 9.74 -13.27 8.11
CA ASN A 93 9.87 -14.70 7.79
C ASN A 93 10.10 -14.99 6.30
N TYR A 94 11.29 -14.66 5.79
CA TYR A 94 11.68 -14.98 4.42
C TYR A 94 11.84 -16.49 4.20
N HIS A 95 11.12 -16.99 3.21
CA HIS A 95 11.27 -18.33 2.66
C HIS A 95 12.05 -18.24 1.37
N ILE A 96 13.05 -19.11 1.26
CA ILE A 96 13.90 -19.20 0.09
C ILE A 96 13.04 -19.51 -1.14
N MET A 97 13.34 -18.84 -2.24
CA MET A 97 12.64 -18.96 -3.52
C MET A 97 13.58 -19.46 -4.63
N ALA A 98 13.00 -20.01 -5.69
CA ALA A 98 13.74 -20.29 -6.92
C ALA A 98 14.39 -19.02 -7.48
N GLY A 99 15.66 -19.14 -7.86
CA GLY A 99 16.50 -18.03 -8.33
C GLY A 99 17.28 -17.29 -7.24
N ASP A 100 17.01 -17.55 -5.96
CA ASP A 100 17.81 -16.96 -4.87
C ASP A 100 19.26 -17.41 -4.93
N ARG A 101 20.20 -16.48 -4.70
CA ARG A 101 21.59 -16.83 -4.43
C ARG A 101 21.80 -16.96 -2.93
N ILE A 102 22.27 -18.13 -2.52
CA ILE A 102 22.54 -18.43 -1.11
C ILE A 102 24.01 -18.81 -0.92
N SER A 103 24.54 -18.50 0.26
CA SER A 103 25.85 -18.93 0.72
C SER A 103 25.71 -19.99 1.79
N ILE A 104 26.48 -21.06 1.64
CA ILE A 104 26.57 -22.15 2.61
C ILE A 104 28.01 -22.20 3.11
N PHE A 105 28.16 -21.94 4.41
CA PHE A 105 29.45 -21.82 5.07
C PHE A 105 29.56 -22.83 6.21
N LEU A 106 30.60 -23.65 6.17
CA LEU A 106 30.95 -24.62 7.19
C LEU A 106 32.18 -24.13 7.94
N GLN A 107 32.00 -23.74 9.21
CA GLN A 107 33.03 -23.03 9.99
C GLN A 107 34.38 -23.76 10.07
N ARG A 108 34.35 -25.09 10.20
CA ARG A 108 35.56 -25.92 10.31
C ARG A 108 35.96 -26.64 9.01
N ASN A 109 35.21 -26.45 7.92
CA ASN A 109 35.38 -27.23 6.68
C ASN A 109 35.30 -26.34 5.42
N SER A 110 36.25 -25.40 5.30
CA SER A 110 36.30 -24.40 4.22
C SER A 110 36.18 -24.93 2.78
N PRO A 111 36.77 -26.09 2.39
CA PRO A 111 36.65 -26.59 1.02
C PRO A 111 35.22 -26.92 0.57
N LEU A 112 34.29 -27.12 1.53
CA LEU A 112 32.88 -27.39 1.27
C LEU A 112 32.03 -26.12 1.21
N ASN A 113 32.61 -24.95 1.46
CA ASN A 113 31.92 -23.67 1.36
C ASN A 113 31.59 -23.37 -0.09
N ARG A 114 30.33 -23.06 -0.35
CA ARG A 114 29.85 -22.75 -1.68
C ARG A 114 28.75 -21.70 -1.64
N GLU A 115 28.82 -20.81 -2.62
CA GLU A 115 27.66 -20.05 -3.07
C GLU A 115 26.96 -20.86 -4.15
N THR A 116 25.63 -20.89 -4.10
CA THR A 116 24.81 -21.60 -5.07
C THR A 116 23.52 -20.85 -5.30
N THR A 117 22.91 -21.07 -6.45
CA THR A 117 21.60 -20.52 -6.80
C THR A 117 20.55 -21.61 -6.67
N VAL A 118 19.42 -21.27 -6.06
CA VAL A 118 18.26 -22.17 -5.97
C VAL A 118 17.71 -22.37 -7.37
N ARG A 119 17.66 -23.62 -7.82
CA ARG A 119 17.18 -23.99 -9.15
C ARG A 119 15.67 -23.77 -9.28
N MET A 120 15.17 -23.87 -10.51
CA MET A 120 13.76 -23.72 -10.87
C MET A 120 12.84 -24.82 -10.26
N ASP A 121 13.43 -25.94 -9.85
CA ASP A 121 12.77 -27.03 -9.12
C ASP A 121 12.85 -26.88 -7.59
N GLY A 122 13.36 -25.74 -7.11
CA GLY A 122 13.49 -25.40 -5.70
C GLY A 122 14.71 -26.02 -5.00
N ARG A 123 15.57 -26.73 -5.72
CA ARG A 123 16.71 -27.45 -5.13
C ARG A 123 18.02 -26.70 -5.26
N ILE A 124 18.95 -27.07 -4.39
CA ILE A 124 20.37 -26.71 -4.48
C ILE A 124 21.20 -27.99 -4.59
N THR A 125 22.33 -27.91 -5.28
CA THR A 125 23.28 -29.03 -5.41
C THR A 125 24.54 -28.72 -4.63
N LEU A 126 24.91 -29.62 -3.71
CA LEU A 126 26.10 -29.48 -2.87
C LEU A 126 27.04 -30.67 -3.01
N PRO A 127 28.37 -30.44 -2.96
CA PRO A 127 29.34 -31.54 -2.87
C PRO A 127 29.07 -32.41 -1.63
N SER A 128 29.30 -33.72 -1.74
CA SER A 128 29.16 -34.73 -0.67
C SER A 128 27.72 -35.00 -0.17
N VAL A 129 26.81 -34.03 -0.29
CA VAL A 129 25.42 -34.13 0.16
C VAL A 129 24.44 -34.39 -1.00
N GLY A 130 24.76 -33.90 -2.21
CA GLY A 130 23.88 -34.03 -3.38
C GLY A 130 22.81 -32.93 -3.41
N GLU A 131 21.61 -33.30 -3.87
CA GLU A 131 20.49 -32.35 -4.03
C GLU A 131 19.67 -32.19 -2.74
N VAL A 132 19.36 -30.94 -2.41
CA VAL A 132 18.57 -30.60 -1.21
C VAL A 132 17.48 -29.59 -1.58
N MET A 133 16.24 -29.84 -1.14
CA MET A 133 15.14 -28.87 -1.29
C MET A 133 15.41 -27.65 -0.41
N ALA A 134 15.56 -26.49 -1.03
CA ALA A 134 15.79 -25.21 -0.37
C ALA A 134 14.55 -24.31 -0.43
N GLU A 135 13.78 -24.38 -1.51
CA GLU A 135 12.57 -23.58 -1.69
C GLU A 135 11.53 -23.86 -0.60
N GLY A 136 10.86 -22.80 -0.15
CA GLY A 136 9.86 -22.86 0.90
C GLY A 136 10.46 -23.17 2.29
N LYS A 137 11.78 -23.10 2.44
CA LYS A 137 12.47 -23.16 3.75
C LYS A 137 12.99 -21.80 4.14
N THR A 138 12.95 -21.52 5.43
CA THR A 138 13.73 -20.41 6.00
C THR A 138 15.22 -20.76 6.01
N PRO A 139 16.14 -19.79 6.04
CA PRO A 139 17.57 -20.05 6.20
C PRO A 139 17.89 -20.91 7.42
N LEU A 140 17.14 -20.73 8.52
CA LEU A 140 17.28 -21.52 9.74
C LEU A 140 16.86 -22.97 9.56
N GLU A 141 15.77 -23.23 8.84
CA GLU A 141 15.32 -24.59 8.54
C GLU A 141 16.27 -25.29 7.59
N LEU A 142 16.73 -24.60 6.53
CA LEU A 142 17.70 -25.14 5.59
C LEU A 142 19.02 -25.48 6.30
N LYS A 143 19.49 -24.60 7.20
CA LYS A 143 20.63 -24.90 8.08
C LYS A 143 20.43 -26.21 8.83
N LYS A 144 19.29 -26.41 9.50
CA LYS A 144 19.01 -27.65 10.25
C LYS A 144 19.02 -28.89 9.35
N ILE A 145 18.48 -28.79 8.14
CA ILE A 145 18.49 -29.87 7.14
C ILE A 145 19.92 -30.19 6.71
N LEU A 146 20.69 -29.18 6.33
CA LEU A 146 22.07 -29.33 5.86
C LEU A 146 22.98 -29.88 6.97
N THR A 147 22.87 -29.40 8.20
CA THR A 147 23.64 -29.94 9.33
C THR A 147 23.43 -31.45 9.47
N ARG A 148 22.18 -31.93 9.41
CA ARG A 148 21.90 -33.39 9.48
C ARG A 148 22.47 -34.16 8.31
N GLN A 149 22.48 -33.57 7.11
CA GLN A 149 23.02 -34.21 5.90
C GLN A 149 24.55 -34.30 5.97
N PHE A 150 25.22 -33.21 6.33
CA PHE A 150 26.69 -33.16 6.42
C PHE A 150 27.24 -34.02 7.55
N LEU A 151 26.55 -34.15 8.69
CA LEU A 151 26.97 -35.02 9.80
C LEU A 151 27.10 -36.50 9.42
N LYS A 152 26.46 -36.95 8.33
CA LYS A 152 26.61 -38.32 7.81
C LYS A 152 27.96 -38.56 7.12
N LYS A 153 28.69 -37.49 6.77
CA LYS A 153 29.91 -37.53 5.95
C LYS A 153 31.09 -36.82 6.62
N VAL A 154 30.84 -35.88 7.51
CA VAL A 154 31.84 -35.01 8.15
C VAL A 154 31.55 -34.93 9.65
N ARG A 155 32.60 -34.98 10.48
CA ARG A 155 32.47 -34.83 11.96
C ARG A 155 32.52 -33.34 12.34
N ASP A 156 31.90 -33.00 13.47
CA ASP A 156 31.89 -31.64 14.05
C ASP A 156 31.51 -30.53 13.04
N VAL A 157 30.29 -30.62 12.50
CA VAL A 157 29.80 -29.70 11.47
C VAL A 157 28.97 -28.57 12.08
N ASN A 158 29.39 -27.34 11.84
CA ASN A 158 28.58 -26.14 12.05
C ASN A 158 28.30 -25.45 10.71
N VAL A 159 27.05 -25.51 10.26
CA VAL A 159 26.58 -24.90 9.00
C VAL A 159 25.97 -23.53 9.29
N SER A 160 26.35 -22.55 8.48
CA SER A 160 25.66 -21.27 8.32
C SER A 160 25.06 -21.20 6.92
N VAL A 161 23.85 -20.63 6.83
CA VAL A 161 23.14 -20.39 5.58
C VAL A 161 22.76 -18.92 5.56
N SER A 162 23.10 -18.24 4.47
CA SER A 162 22.78 -16.82 4.28
C SER A 162 22.23 -16.60 2.88
N VAL A 163 21.20 -15.78 2.75
CA VAL A 163 20.70 -15.33 1.45
C VAL A 163 21.55 -14.14 1.02
N LEU A 164 22.31 -14.30 -0.07
CA LEU A 164 23.16 -13.24 -0.61
C LEU A 164 22.36 -12.30 -1.51
N GLN A 165 21.45 -12.86 -2.29
CA GLN A 165 20.58 -12.12 -3.19
C GLN A 165 19.23 -12.82 -3.27
N SER A 166 18.15 -12.11 -2.94
CA SER A 166 16.79 -12.60 -3.08
C SER A 166 16.26 -12.30 -4.48
N ASN A 167 15.53 -13.25 -5.07
CA ASN A 167 14.91 -13.11 -6.38
C ASN A 167 13.52 -12.47 -6.27
N MET A 168 13.42 -11.33 -5.55
CA MET A 168 12.16 -10.61 -5.34
C MET A 168 11.82 -9.64 -6.47
N ALA A 169 12.74 -9.47 -7.44
CA ALA A 169 12.58 -8.56 -8.57
C ALA A 169 11.23 -8.71 -9.30
N PRO A 170 10.70 -9.93 -9.54
CA PRO A 170 9.38 -10.07 -10.16
C PRO A 170 8.26 -9.38 -9.37
N PHE A 171 8.30 -9.39 -8.04
CA PHE A 171 7.29 -8.73 -7.20
C PHE A 171 7.43 -7.22 -7.20
N THR A 172 8.66 -6.71 -7.14
CA THR A 172 8.91 -5.28 -7.21
C THR A 172 8.48 -4.71 -8.56
N GLN A 173 8.67 -5.46 -9.65
CA GLN A 173 8.23 -5.07 -11.00
C GLN A 173 6.72 -5.14 -11.17
N MET A 174 6.02 -5.93 -10.35
CA MET A 174 4.55 -5.93 -10.32
C MET A 174 3.96 -4.71 -9.63
N ASN A 175 4.76 -3.87 -8.96
CA ASN A 175 4.25 -2.62 -8.41
C ASN A 175 3.96 -1.66 -9.55
N GLY A 176 2.68 -1.27 -9.71
CA GLY A 176 2.30 -0.49 -10.86
C GLY A 176 0.79 -0.29 -11.00
N GLU A 177 0.42 0.18 -12.18
CA GLU A 177 -0.96 0.46 -12.54
C GLU A 177 -1.51 -0.62 -13.46
N TYR A 178 -2.70 -1.09 -13.12
CA TYR A 178 -3.39 -2.16 -13.82
C TYR A 178 -4.79 -1.69 -14.17
N MET A 179 -5.08 -1.71 -15.46
CA MET A 179 -6.41 -1.40 -15.97
C MET A 179 -7.32 -2.62 -15.87
N VAL A 180 -8.55 -2.41 -15.39
CA VAL A 180 -9.58 -3.45 -15.42
C VAL A 180 -10.12 -3.57 -16.85
N LEU A 181 -9.91 -4.75 -17.43
CA LEU A 181 -10.27 -5.06 -18.80
C LEU A 181 -11.80 -5.07 -19.02
N PRO A 182 -12.27 -5.02 -20.29
CA PRO A 182 -13.71 -5.10 -20.61
C PRO A 182 -14.41 -6.37 -20.10
N ASP A 183 -13.68 -7.47 -19.92
CA ASP A 183 -14.18 -8.72 -19.31
C ASP A 183 -14.28 -8.64 -17.77
N GLY A 184 -13.83 -7.53 -17.18
CA GLY A 184 -13.80 -7.28 -15.74
C GLY A 184 -12.66 -7.99 -15.01
N THR A 185 -11.60 -8.38 -15.71
CA THR A 185 -10.40 -8.99 -15.12
C THR A 185 -9.22 -8.01 -15.10
N ILE A 186 -8.19 -8.35 -14.32
CA ILE A 186 -6.87 -7.74 -14.36
C ILE A 186 -5.83 -8.82 -14.65
N SER A 187 -4.80 -8.48 -15.41
CA SER A 187 -3.68 -9.37 -15.71
C SER A 187 -2.45 -8.93 -14.92
N LEU A 188 -2.04 -9.76 -13.97
CA LEU A 188 -0.82 -9.54 -13.18
C LEU A 188 0.31 -10.42 -13.76
N PRO A 189 1.48 -9.83 -14.08
CA PRO A 189 2.66 -10.60 -14.46
C PRO A 189 2.94 -11.70 -13.43
N VAL A 190 3.33 -12.91 -13.85
CA VAL A 190 3.70 -14.03 -12.96
C VAL A 190 2.55 -14.64 -12.10
N LEU A 191 1.58 -13.83 -11.67
CA LEU A 191 0.44 -14.25 -10.85
C LEU A 191 -0.81 -14.59 -11.67
N GLY A 192 -0.88 -14.18 -12.94
CA GLY A 192 -1.95 -14.52 -13.87
C GLY A 192 -3.15 -13.57 -13.81
N ILE A 193 -4.32 -14.06 -14.24
CA ILE A 193 -5.53 -13.26 -14.43
C ILE A 193 -6.43 -13.36 -13.19
N TYR A 194 -6.90 -12.21 -12.70
CA TYR A 194 -7.82 -12.12 -11.55
C TYR A 194 -9.12 -11.46 -11.97
N LYS A 195 -10.26 -12.05 -11.57
CA LYS A 195 -11.54 -11.33 -11.64
C LYS A 195 -11.50 -10.18 -10.63
N ALA A 196 -11.74 -8.96 -11.11
CA ALA A 196 -11.72 -7.75 -10.31
C ALA A 196 -13.11 -7.11 -10.23
N GLN A 197 -13.85 -7.07 -11.35
CA GLN A 197 -15.17 -6.44 -11.42
C GLN A 197 -16.12 -6.98 -10.34
N GLY A 198 -16.79 -6.07 -9.64
CA GLY A 198 -17.75 -6.36 -8.57
C GLY A 198 -17.11 -6.71 -7.23
N MET A 199 -15.78 -6.81 -7.15
CA MET A 199 -15.07 -7.03 -5.88
C MET A 199 -14.69 -5.71 -5.22
N PRO A 200 -14.72 -5.62 -3.88
CA PRO A 200 -14.05 -4.55 -3.15
C PRO A 200 -12.53 -4.56 -3.36
N LEU A 201 -11.89 -3.38 -3.31
CA LEU A 201 -10.43 -3.26 -3.44
C LEU A 201 -9.68 -4.12 -2.40
N GLU A 202 -10.16 -4.09 -1.14
CA GLU A 202 -9.59 -4.86 -0.03
C GLU A 202 -9.70 -6.37 -0.26
N SER A 203 -10.84 -6.84 -0.80
CA SER A 203 -11.04 -8.26 -1.10
C SER A 203 -10.13 -8.75 -2.23
N LEU A 204 -9.93 -7.93 -3.26
CA LEU A 204 -8.96 -8.23 -4.32
C LEU A 204 -7.53 -8.29 -3.78
N ALA A 205 -7.15 -7.30 -2.96
CA ALA A 205 -5.84 -7.27 -2.29
C ALA A 205 -5.60 -8.54 -1.46
N ALA A 206 -6.57 -8.94 -0.65
CA ALA A 206 -6.50 -10.14 0.18
C ALA A 206 -6.37 -11.42 -0.65
N LYS A 207 -7.10 -11.51 -1.77
CA LYS A 207 -7.02 -12.67 -2.69
C LYS A 207 -5.64 -12.80 -3.33
N ILE A 208 -5.06 -11.67 -3.78
CA ILE A 208 -3.72 -11.64 -4.34
C ILE A 208 -2.69 -12.03 -3.26
N ALA A 209 -2.76 -11.43 -2.07
CA ALA A 209 -1.86 -11.73 -0.96
C ALA A 209 -1.90 -13.21 -0.56
N GLN A 210 -3.09 -13.80 -0.50
CA GLN A 210 -3.27 -15.22 -0.22
C GLN A 210 -2.63 -16.09 -1.30
N THR A 211 -2.81 -15.76 -2.58
CA THR A 211 -2.23 -16.52 -3.69
C THR A 211 -0.70 -16.47 -3.66
N VAL A 212 -0.12 -15.30 -3.36
CA VAL A 212 1.34 -15.15 -3.23
C VAL A 212 1.87 -16.00 -2.07
N LYS A 213 1.18 -15.97 -0.92
CA LYS A 213 1.53 -16.79 0.24
C LYS A 213 1.49 -18.29 -0.05
N GLU A 214 0.46 -18.76 -0.74
CA GLU A 214 0.32 -20.18 -1.10
C GLU A 214 1.37 -20.62 -2.11
N LYS A 215 1.64 -19.80 -3.13
CA LYS A 215 2.56 -20.16 -4.22
C LYS A 215 4.03 -20.03 -3.82
N TYR A 216 4.39 -19.01 -3.03
CA TYR A 216 5.78 -18.65 -2.75
C TYR A 216 6.18 -18.79 -1.28
N HIS A 217 5.26 -19.18 -0.40
CA HIS A 217 5.48 -19.32 1.06
C HIS A 217 5.88 -18.01 1.78
N ASN A 218 6.02 -16.91 1.04
CA ASN A 218 6.37 -15.59 1.53
C ASN A 218 5.11 -14.73 1.72
N LYS A 219 5.10 -13.95 2.80
CA LYS A 219 4.01 -13.02 3.11
C LYS A 219 4.31 -11.66 2.51
N PHE A 220 3.33 -11.12 1.79
CA PHE A 220 3.39 -9.78 1.24
C PHE A 220 2.16 -9.00 1.70
N HIS A 221 2.40 -7.79 2.17
CA HIS A 221 1.36 -6.79 2.31
C HIS A 221 1.04 -6.24 0.92
N VAL A 222 -0.10 -6.65 0.39
CA VAL A 222 -0.62 -6.18 -0.90
C VAL A 222 -1.59 -5.03 -0.66
N SER A 223 -1.35 -3.89 -1.26
CA SER A 223 -2.30 -2.77 -1.27
C SER A 223 -2.85 -2.56 -2.67
N VAL A 224 -4.15 -2.28 -2.75
CA VAL A 224 -4.86 -1.97 -3.99
C VAL A 224 -5.62 -0.67 -3.78
N SER A 225 -5.36 0.33 -4.62
CA SER A 225 -6.05 1.62 -4.61
C SER A 225 -6.52 2.01 -6.00
N ALA A 226 -7.63 2.73 -6.08
CA ALA A 226 -8.10 3.30 -7.33
C ALA A 226 -7.41 4.65 -7.57
N GLN A 227 -6.87 4.87 -8.77
CA GLN A 227 -6.24 6.14 -9.15
C GLN A 227 -7.12 6.95 -10.12
N ASN A 228 -7.51 6.32 -11.22
CA ASN A 228 -8.39 6.92 -12.21
C ASN A 228 -9.68 6.09 -12.25
N LEU A 229 -10.78 6.72 -11.84
CA LEU A 229 -12.10 6.12 -11.94
C LEU A 229 -12.57 6.23 -13.38
N ALA A 230 -13.25 5.20 -13.88
CA ALA A 230 -13.91 5.29 -15.18
C ALA A 230 -14.81 6.54 -15.21
N ILE A 231 -14.78 7.27 -16.33
CA ILE A 231 -15.52 8.55 -16.53
C ILE A 231 -17.01 8.41 -16.17
N ASN A 232 -17.58 7.23 -16.40
CA ASN A 232 -18.99 6.91 -16.12
C ASN A 232 -19.35 6.87 -14.62
N ARG A 233 -18.37 6.96 -13.69
CA ARG A 233 -18.63 7.02 -12.24
C ARG A 233 -18.72 8.44 -11.68
N LEU A 234 -18.42 9.45 -12.50
CA LEU A 234 -18.46 10.85 -12.09
C LEU A 234 -19.81 11.52 -12.43
N GLN A 235 -20.78 10.75 -12.93
CA GLN A 235 -22.13 11.20 -13.27
C GLN A 235 -23.15 10.83 -12.18
#